data_AF-A0A1I2E482-F1
#
_entry.id   AF-A0A1I2E482-F1
#
_cell.length_a   1.000
_cell.length_b   1.000
_cell.length_c   1.000
_cell.angle_alpha   90.00
_cell.angle_beta   90.00
_cell.angle_gamma   90.00
#
_symmetry.space_group_name_H-M   'P 1'
#
loop_
_entity.id
_entity.type
_entity.pdbx_description
1 polymer ?
#
loop_
_entity_poly.entity_id
_entity_poly.type
_entity_poly.pdbx_seq_one_letter_code
_entity_poly.pdbx_strand_id
1 'polypeptide(L)'
;MEMTDQARQALVLAAGTAHGLGEQPVDSYHLLIGLAEAEGGARHALDLDPARLRAVDRPAGLATAKTVVDRARAAVGDRTTTSELLLAVLEVDAAAVAVLRDAGVDPEALRAAAAGHDTCCGERGDGDVRAAVAEVIADVRELPGRGPAVVRTIVGLVPYLVLYVVVLAVAWKTSGPELILVVAAAAVLLRLATAGLVARGRLGREVAGLPAVQFRAGELRPLLDRLELRELTILLHPSVTVDRCYRWGRRGWVILSAPVAAHPDTLRFVLWHEMAHLARRDGPIRGMRATLLIALGTAAVLSFDVRAILVAVVGGLLVTSAGHWWQEISCDRLAVARTGPGGIQEWVDVFQPSSVRGLLTHPPAAWRTRIARTAPAAPGSTA
;
A
#
# COMPACT_ATOMS: atom_id res chain seq x y z
N MET A 1 15.87 5.94 -25.79
CA MET A 1 14.75 6.55 -25.05
C MET A 1 13.79 5.46 -24.60
N GLU A 2 13.54 5.41 -23.30
CA GLU A 2 12.88 4.28 -22.66
C GLU A 2 11.42 4.61 -22.34
N MET A 3 10.50 3.68 -22.57
CA MET A 3 9.11 3.83 -22.14
C MET A 3 8.96 3.23 -20.73
N THR A 4 8.15 3.84 -19.86
CA THR A 4 7.80 3.21 -18.57
C THR A 4 7.02 1.91 -18.78
N ASP A 5 7.04 1.01 -17.79
CA ASP A 5 6.20 -0.21 -17.83
C ASP A 5 4.70 0.13 -17.91
N GLN A 6 4.28 1.19 -17.23
CA GLN A 6 2.91 1.70 -17.26
C GLN A 6 2.51 2.21 -18.65
N ALA A 7 3.37 2.99 -19.31
CA ALA A 7 3.13 3.44 -20.67
C ALA A 7 3.12 2.28 -21.68
N ARG A 8 4.00 1.28 -21.50
CA ARG A 8 3.94 0.03 -22.28
C ARG A 8 2.61 -0.70 -22.06
N GLN A 9 2.16 -0.82 -20.81
CA GLN A 9 0.90 -1.47 -20.47
C GLN A 9 -0.29 -0.73 -21.08
N ALA A 10 -0.33 0.60 -21.05
CA ALA A 10 -1.37 1.41 -21.69
C ALA A 10 -1.46 1.12 -23.20
N LEU A 11 -0.32 1.00 -23.89
CA LEU A 11 -0.30 0.62 -25.31
C LEU A 11 -0.79 -0.81 -25.55
N VAL A 12 -0.46 -1.75 -24.67
CA VAL A 12 -0.97 -3.14 -24.77
C VAL A 12 -2.49 -3.18 -24.57
N LEU A 13 -3.01 -2.43 -23.60
CA LEU A 13 -4.46 -2.32 -23.36
C LEU A 13 -5.18 -1.64 -24.52
N ALA A 14 -4.58 -0.60 -25.11
CA ALA A 14 -5.09 0.05 -26.31
C ALA A 14 -5.15 -0.92 -27.51
N ALA A 15 -4.08 -1.68 -27.74
CA ALA A 15 -4.04 -2.69 -28.80
C ALA A 15 -5.06 -3.81 -28.57
N GLY A 16 -5.23 -4.26 -27.32
CA GLY A 16 -6.25 -5.23 -26.93
C GLY A 16 -7.68 -4.72 -27.18
N THR A 17 -7.93 -3.43 -26.88
CA THR A 17 -9.22 -2.78 -27.14
C THR A 17 -9.49 -2.72 -28.64
N ALA A 18 -8.53 -2.26 -29.45
CA ALA A 18 -8.67 -2.20 -30.91
C ALA A 18 -8.95 -3.59 -31.51
N HIS A 19 -8.21 -4.59 -31.06
CA HIS A 19 -8.42 -5.97 -31.50
C HIS A 19 -9.81 -6.50 -31.12
N GLY A 20 -10.27 -6.25 -29.90
CA GLY A 20 -11.60 -6.67 -29.44
C GLY A 20 -12.75 -6.02 -30.22
N LEU A 21 -12.54 -4.83 -30.76
CA LEU A 21 -13.51 -4.14 -31.62
C LEU A 21 -13.36 -4.47 -33.12
N GLY A 22 -12.33 -5.24 -33.50
CA GLY A 22 -12.04 -5.52 -34.91
C GLY A 22 -11.49 -4.31 -35.68
N GLU A 23 -10.88 -3.35 -34.97
CA GLU A 23 -10.45 -2.06 -35.50
C GLU A 23 -8.93 -2.02 -35.70
N GLN A 24 -8.49 -1.51 -36.86
CA GLN A 24 -7.09 -1.31 -37.22
C GLN A 24 -6.97 -0.02 -38.06
N PRO A 25 -5.92 0.79 -37.88
CA PRO A 25 -4.84 0.67 -36.89
C PRO A 25 -5.29 1.06 -35.46
N VAL A 26 -4.44 0.79 -34.46
CA VAL A 26 -4.60 1.35 -33.11
C VAL A 26 -4.42 2.87 -33.19
N ASP A 27 -5.44 3.61 -32.77
CA ASP A 27 -5.46 5.08 -32.79
C ASP A 27 -5.52 5.68 -31.38
N SER A 28 -5.61 7.01 -31.30
CA SER A 28 -5.68 7.78 -30.07
C SER A 28 -6.93 7.48 -29.23
N TYR A 29 -8.06 7.07 -29.82
CA TYR A 29 -9.26 6.67 -29.07
C TYR A 29 -8.98 5.40 -28.25
N HIS A 30 -8.39 4.39 -28.89
CA HIS A 30 -7.95 3.19 -28.20
C HIS A 30 -6.90 3.50 -27.13
N LEU A 31 -5.99 4.43 -27.42
CA LEU A 31 -4.97 4.86 -26.47
C LEU A 31 -5.57 5.57 -25.25
N LEU A 32 -6.58 6.42 -25.41
CA LEU A 32 -7.28 7.05 -24.28
C LEU A 32 -7.92 6.00 -23.36
N ILE A 33 -8.57 4.97 -23.92
CA ILE A 33 -9.10 3.84 -23.14
C ILE A 33 -7.96 3.11 -22.41
N GLY A 34 -6.88 2.80 -23.12
CA GLY A 34 -5.70 2.16 -22.53
C GLY A 34 -5.06 2.98 -21.41
N LEU A 35 -5.03 4.31 -21.54
CA LEU A 35 -4.52 5.24 -20.53
C LEU A 35 -5.45 5.38 -19.32
N ALA A 36 -6.77 5.31 -19.52
CA ALA A 36 -7.75 5.30 -18.43
C ALA A 36 -7.73 3.98 -17.64
N GLU A 37 -7.42 2.87 -18.31
CA GLU A 37 -7.34 1.54 -17.68
C GLU A 37 -5.99 1.28 -17.02
N ALA A 38 -4.90 1.69 -17.66
CA ALA A 38 -3.55 1.52 -17.13
C ALA A 38 -3.35 2.30 -15.83
N GLU A 39 -2.51 1.77 -14.95
CA GLU A 39 -2.05 2.52 -13.79
C GLU A 39 -1.10 3.65 -14.23
N GLY A 40 -1.13 4.81 -13.57
CA GLY A 40 -0.17 5.89 -13.79
C GLY A 40 -0.80 7.29 -13.79
N GLY A 41 0.00 8.30 -14.13
CA GLY A 41 -0.39 9.72 -14.08
C GLY A 41 -1.59 10.03 -14.99
N ALA A 42 -1.64 9.44 -16.20
CA ALA A 42 -2.77 9.68 -17.11
C ALA A 42 -4.13 9.25 -16.54
N ARG A 43 -4.19 8.11 -15.83
CA ARG A 43 -5.43 7.63 -15.22
C ARG A 43 -5.94 8.58 -14.16
N HIS A 44 -5.04 9.07 -13.31
CA HIS A 44 -5.38 10.06 -12.27
C HIS A 44 -5.77 11.40 -12.88
N ALA A 45 -5.07 11.85 -13.92
CA ALA A 45 -5.40 13.08 -14.62
C ALA A 45 -6.77 12.99 -15.31
N LEU A 46 -7.09 11.84 -15.92
CA LEU A 46 -8.38 11.61 -16.59
C LEU A 46 -9.55 11.54 -15.59
N ASP A 47 -9.34 10.95 -14.41
CA ASP A 47 -10.36 10.70 -13.38
C ASP A 47 -11.72 10.25 -13.95
N LEU A 48 -11.65 9.34 -14.92
CA LEU A 48 -12.78 8.93 -15.73
C LEU A 48 -12.86 7.42 -15.76
N ASP A 49 -14.08 6.90 -15.51
CA ASP A 49 -14.39 5.49 -15.74
C ASP A 49 -14.19 5.15 -17.23
N PRO A 50 -13.32 4.18 -17.58
CA PRO A 50 -13.11 3.72 -18.95
C PRO A 50 -14.42 3.34 -19.69
N ALA A 51 -15.46 2.92 -18.97
CA ALA A 51 -16.77 2.64 -19.55
C ALA A 51 -17.42 3.90 -20.17
N ARG A 52 -17.15 5.09 -19.63
CA ARG A 52 -17.65 6.36 -20.20
C ARG A 52 -16.98 6.70 -21.52
N LEU A 53 -15.67 6.46 -21.65
CA LEU A 53 -14.96 6.64 -22.94
C LEU A 53 -15.52 5.69 -24.01
N ARG A 54 -15.80 4.43 -23.64
CA ARG A 54 -16.36 3.42 -24.55
C ARG A 54 -17.78 3.74 -25.01
N ALA A 55 -18.51 4.56 -24.26
CA ALA A 55 -19.87 4.96 -24.59
C ALA A 55 -19.92 6.15 -25.57
N VAL A 56 -18.79 6.80 -25.84
CA VAL A 56 -18.68 7.89 -26.82
C VAL A 56 -18.50 7.31 -28.21
N ASP A 57 -19.22 7.86 -29.19
CA ASP A 57 -19.07 7.48 -30.59
C ASP A 57 -17.65 7.81 -31.08
N ARG A 58 -16.97 6.80 -31.65
CA ARG A 58 -15.60 6.95 -32.16
C ARG A 58 -15.61 7.85 -33.41
N PRO A 59 -14.96 9.03 -33.38
CA PRO A 59 -14.90 9.90 -34.55
C PRO A 59 -13.93 9.37 -35.61
N ALA A 60 -14.14 9.75 -36.87
CA ALA A 60 -13.18 9.50 -37.94
C ALA A 60 -11.97 10.44 -37.84
N GLY A 61 -10.84 10.03 -38.44
CA GLY A 61 -9.65 10.90 -38.56
C GLY A 61 -8.77 10.97 -37.31
N LEU A 62 -8.93 10.05 -36.36
CA LEU A 62 -8.06 9.93 -35.19
C LEU A 62 -6.61 9.63 -35.59
N ALA A 63 -5.66 10.25 -34.88
CA ALA A 63 -4.23 10.03 -35.03
C ALA A 63 -3.87 8.60 -34.61
N THR A 64 -2.92 7.98 -35.32
CA THR A 64 -2.45 6.64 -34.93
C THR A 64 -1.72 6.69 -33.58
N ALA A 65 -1.79 5.61 -32.80
CA ALA A 65 -1.04 5.49 -31.55
C ALA A 65 0.47 5.66 -31.77
N LYS A 66 0.99 5.26 -32.94
CA LYS A 66 2.38 5.53 -33.35
C LYS A 66 2.66 7.02 -33.44
N THR A 67 1.79 7.81 -34.07
CA THR A 67 1.93 9.27 -34.17
C THR A 67 1.98 9.91 -32.77
N VAL A 68 1.10 9.49 -31.87
CA VAL A 68 1.08 9.97 -30.49
C VAL A 68 2.37 9.60 -29.76
N VAL A 69 2.83 8.35 -29.87
CA VAL A 69 4.08 7.90 -29.25
C VAL A 69 5.25 8.71 -29.80
N ASP A 70 5.37 8.87 -31.12
CA ASP A 70 6.45 9.63 -31.75
C ASP A 70 6.44 11.10 -31.29
N ARG A 71 5.26 11.69 -31.06
CA ARG A 71 5.14 13.04 -30.48
C ARG A 71 5.59 13.09 -29.03
N ALA A 72 5.10 12.19 -28.18
CA ALA A 72 5.50 12.12 -26.77
C ALA A 72 7.01 11.98 -26.68
N ARG A 73 7.57 11.08 -27.49
CA ARG A 73 9.00 10.84 -27.64
C ARG A 73 9.79 12.09 -28.06
N ALA A 74 9.25 12.92 -28.94
CA ALA A 74 9.91 14.17 -29.34
C ALA A 74 9.84 15.26 -28.26
N ALA A 75 8.88 15.19 -27.33
CA ALA A 75 8.67 16.19 -26.29
C ALA A 75 9.49 15.94 -25.01
N VAL A 76 9.85 14.68 -24.72
CA VAL A 76 10.63 14.30 -23.53
C VAL A 76 12.00 13.72 -23.89
N GLY A 77 13.00 13.95 -23.02
CA GLY A 77 14.39 13.57 -23.26
C GLY A 77 14.67 12.07 -23.14
N ASP A 78 14.56 11.51 -21.94
CA ASP A 78 15.08 10.15 -21.68
C ASP A 78 13.98 9.09 -21.49
N ARG A 79 12.79 9.48 -21.03
CA ARG A 79 11.73 8.55 -20.64
C ARG A 79 10.34 9.02 -21.06
N THR A 80 9.47 8.10 -21.48
CA THR A 80 8.05 8.38 -21.79
C THR A 80 7.13 7.70 -20.77
N THR A 81 6.35 8.47 -20.01
CA THR A 81 5.33 7.99 -19.07
C THR A 81 3.92 8.03 -19.67
N THR A 82 2.90 7.66 -18.89
CA THR A 82 1.51 7.76 -19.34
C THR A 82 1.05 9.21 -19.44
N SER A 83 1.57 10.12 -18.61
CA SER A 83 1.25 11.55 -18.66
C SER A 83 1.69 12.18 -19.99
N GLU A 84 2.91 11.90 -20.46
CA GLU A 84 3.39 12.44 -21.73
C GLU A 84 2.69 11.81 -22.94
N LEU A 85 2.26 10.54 -22.83
CA LEU A 85 1.38 9.96 -23.84
C LEU A 85 0.04 10.69 -23.88
N LEU A 86 -0.56 10.99 -22.72
CA LEU A 86 -1.81 11.74 -22.64
C LEU A 86 -1.67 13.16 -23.20
N LEU A 87 -0.62 13.89 -22.78
CA LEU A 87 -0.32 15.22 -23.31
C LEU A 87 -0.11 15.17 -24.82
N ALA A 88 0.61 14.18 -25.33
CA ALA A 88 0.80 14.00 -26.77
C ALA A 88 -0.52 13.74 -27.50
N VAL A 89 -1.47 12.97 -26.94
CA VAL A 89 -2.83 12.82 -27.50
C VAL A 89 -3.50 14.20 -27.63
N LEU A 90 -3.47 14.99 -26.55
CA LEU A 90 -4.12 16.30 -26.47
C LEU A 90 -3.53 17.36 -27.40
N GLU A 91 -2.29 17.15 -27.86
CA GLU A 91 -1.59 18.03 -28.79
C GLU A 91 -1.81 17.67 -30.25
N VAL A 92 -1.79 16.37 -30.59
CA VAL A 92 -1.76 15.93 -32.00
C VAL A 92 -3.13 15.57 -32.55
N ASP A 93 -4.15 15.46 -31.68
CA ASP A 93 -5.43 14.89 -32.08
C ASP A 93 -6.64 15.67 -31.54
N ALA A 94 -7.17 16.56 -32.39
CA ALA A 94 -8.38 17.30 -32.08
C ALA A 94 -9.64 16.41 -31.95
N ALA A 95 -9.67 15.26 -32.63
CA ALA A 95 -10.79 14.33 -32.54
C ALA A 95 -10.79 13.58 -31.20
N ALA A 96 -9.62 13.20 -30.69
CA ALA A 96 -9.48 12.66 -29.33
C ALA A 96 -9.87 13.67 -28.24
N VAL A 97 -9.57 14.96 -28.45
CA VAL A 97 -10.03 16.05 -27.58
C VAL A 97 -11.57 16.17 -27.58
N ALA A 98 -12.23 15.97 -28.73
CA ALA A 98 -13.68 15.94 -28.80
C ALA A 98 -14.26 14.75 -28.02
N VAL A 99 -13.67 13.55 -28.16
CA VAL A 99 -14.07 12.36 -27.38
C VAL A 99 -14.03 12.64 -25.89
N LEU A 100 -12.98 13.29 -25.39
CA LEU A 100 -12.86 13.63 -23.97
C LEU A 100 -13.96 14.59 -23.51
N ARG A 101 -14.29 15.60 -24.32
CA ARG A 101 -15.39 16.54 -24.02
C ARG A 101 -16.73 15.82 -23.99
N ASP A 102 -16.99 14.94 -24.94
CA ASP A 102 -18.23 14.15 -25.01
C ASP A 102 -18.33 13.17 -23.83
N ALA A 103 -17.19 12.68 -23.34
CA ALA A 103 -17.11 11.90 -22.11
C ALA A 103 -17.26 12.76 -20.83
N GLY A 104 -17.32 14.09 -20.95
CA GLY A 104 -17.50 15.03 -19.83
C GLY A 104 -16.20 15.46 -19.15
N VAL A 105 -15.05 15.35 -19.83
CA VAL A 105 -13.73 15.78 -19.33
C VAL A 105 -13.33 17.09 -20.01
N ASP A 106 -12.90 18.07 -19.22
CA ASP A 106 -12.37 19.34 -19.74
C ASP A 106 -10.90 19.16 -20.19
N PRO A 107 -10.59 19.29 -21.49
CA PRO A 107 -9.23 19.11 -22.00
C PRO A 107 -8.23 20.13 -21.47
N GLU A 108 -8.63 21.37 -21.13
CA GLU A 108 -7.69 22.36 -20.60
C GLU A 108 -7.31 22.04 -19.15
N ALA A 109 -8.30 21.70 -18.31
CA ALA A 109 -8.05 21.17 -16.97
C ALA A 109 -7.19 19.91 -17.01
N LEU A 110 -7.44 19.03 -17.99
CA LEU A 110 -6.66 17.80 -18.18
C LEU A 110 -5.21 18.07 -18.57
N ARG A 111 -4.95 19.04 -19.46
CA ARG A 111 -3.57 19.47 -19.79
C ARG A 111 -2.87 20.02 -18.57
N ALA A 112 -3.53 20.86 -17.77
CA ALA A 112 -2.97 21.39 -16.54
C ALA A 112 -2.65 20.29 -15.52
N ALA A 113 -3.56 19.31 -15.35
CA ALA A 113 -3.37 18.17 -14.46
C ALA A 113 -2.22 17.26 -14.93
N ALA A 114 -2.21 16.90 -16.21
CA ALA A 114 -1.18 16.03 -16.78
C ALA A 114 0.21 16.69 -16.80
N ALA A 115 0.30 17.99 -17.13
CA ALA A 115 1.55 18.75 -17.08
C ALA A 115 2.06 18.93 -15.64
N GLY A 116 1.15 19.05 -14.67
CA GLY A 116 1.50 19.12 -13.26
C GLY A 116 1.97 17.79 -12.67
N HIS A 117 1.50 16.66 -13.18
CA HIS A 117 1.77 15.34 -12.60
C HIS A 117 3.21 14.84 -12.76
N ASP A 118 3.92 15.20 -13.85
CA ASP A 118 5.33 14.82 -14.02
C ASP A 118 6.25 15.58 -13.04
N THR A 119 5.88 16.81 -12.66
CA THR A 119 6.60 17.60 -11.64
C THR A 119 6.13 17.33 -10.20
N CYS A 120 4.86 16.96 -9.98
CA CYS A 120 4.31 16.79 -8.64
C CYS A 120 4.72 15.47 -7.97
N CYS A 121 4.79 14.38 -8.73
CA CYS A 121 4.96 13.05 -8.12
C CYS A 121 6.41 12.56 -8.08
N GLY A 122 7.30 13.06 -8.94
CA GLY A 122 8.71 12.64 -8.99
C GLY A 122 9.64 13.54 -8.18
N GLU A 123 9.83 14.78 -8.62
CA GLU A 123 10.88 15.64 -8.07
C GLU A 123 10.48 16.36 -6.77
N ARG A 124 9.24 16.81 -6.66
CA ARG A 124 8.72 17.45 -5.44
C ARG A 124 8.53 16.44 -4.31
N GLY A 125 7.93 15.30 -4.65
CA GLY A 125 7.76 14.17 -3.72
C GLY A 125 9.08 13.66 -3.15
N ASP A 126 10.15 13.59 -3.96
CA ASP A 126 11.47 13.19 -3.49
C ASP A 126 12.05 14.16 -2.44
N GLY A 127 11.87 15.47 -2.64
CA GLY A 127 12.30 16.50 -1.69
C GLY A 127 11.57 16.41 -0.36
N ASP A 128 10.25 16.32 -0.40
CA ASP A 128 9.40 16.25 0.79
C ASP A 128 9.60 14.93 1.55
N VAL A 129 9.74 13.80 0.84
CA VAL A 129 10.08 12.50 1.43
C VAL A 129 11.46 12.54 2.08
N ARG A 130 12.47 13.15 1.44
CA ARG A 130 13.80 13.32 2.05
C ARG A 130 13.76 14.17 3.30
N ALA A 131 13.00 15.27 3.30
CA ALA A 131 12.82 16.12 4.47
C ALA A 131 12.13 15.37 5.62
N ALA A 132 11.03 14.66 5.35
CA ALA A 132 10.33 13.86 6.35
C ALA A 132 11.22 12.73 6.92
N VAL A 133 12.02 12.09 6.08
CA VAL A 133 12.99 11.06 6.53
C VAL A 133 14.09 11.66 7.41
N ALA A 134 14.60 12.84 7.07
CA ALA A 134 15.59 13.53 7.89
C ALA A 134 15.05 13.86 9.29
N GLU A 135 13.78 14.26 9.39
CA GLU A 135 13.10 14.47 10.68
C GLU A 135 12.99 13.18 11.50
N VAL A 136 12.57 12.06 10.87
CA VAL A 136 12.53 10.75 11.54
C VAL A 136 13.92 10.35 12.05
N ILE A 137 14.99 10.64 11.29
CA ILE A 137 16.37 10.36 11.70
C ILE A 137 16.78 11.21 12.90
N ALA A 138 16.40 12.49 12.94
CA ALA A 138 16.71 13.39 14.06
C ALA A 138 16.13 12.86 15.38
N ASP A 139 14.91 12.33 15.32
CA ASP A 139 14.13 11.87 16.47
C ASP A 139 14.16 10.34 16.66
N VAL A 140 15.03 9.63 15.94
CA VAL A 140 15.07 8.16 15.86
C VAL A 140 15.11 7.43 17.22
N ARG A 141 15.66 8.07 18.26
CA ARG A 141 15.77 7.51 19.61
C ARG A 141 14.40 7.20 20.24
N GLU A 142 13.37 7.86 19.75
CA GLU A 142 12.00 7.82 20.25
C GLU A 142 11.19 6.65 19.65
N LEU A 143 11.67 6.08 18.55
CA LEU A 143 11.14 4.80 18.06
C LEU A 143 11.38 3.72 19.10
N PRO A 144 10.44 2.78 19.34
CA PRO A 144 10.57 1.78 20.38
C PRO A 144 11.79 0.87 20.17
N GLY A 145 12.57 0.64 21.23
CA GLY A 145 13.75 -0.23 21.21
C GLY A 145 13.45 -1.74 21.30
N ARG A 146 14.52 -2.54 21.42
CA ARG A 146 14.48 -4.01 21.40
C ARG A 146 13.73 -4.66 22.55
N GLY A 147 13.99 -4.22 23.79
CA GLY A 147 13.44 -4.83 25.00
C GLY A 147 11.91 -4.93 24.98
N PRO A 148 11.19 -3.82 24.69
CA PRO A 148 9.73 -3.84 24.55
C PRO A 148 9.21 -4.75 23.43
N ALA A 149 10.00 -5.11 22.42
CA ALA A 149 9.53 -5.95 21.32
C ALA A 149 9.30 -7.41 21.73
N VAL A 150 10.19 -7.99 22.56
CA VAL A 150 10.05 -9.38 23.03
C VAL A 150 8.84 -9.51 23.95
N VAL A 151 8.72 -8.61 24.93
CA VAL A 151 7.58 -8.60 25.86
C VAL A 151 6.27 -8.43 25.10
N ARG A 152 6.20 -7.50 24.13
CA ARG A 152 5.00 -7.33 23.29
C ARG A 152 4.69 -8.54 22.42
N THR A 153 5.72 -9.25 21.93
CA THR A 153 5.52 -10.50 21.20
C THR A 153 4.87 -11.53 22.13
N ILE A 154 5.43 -11.76 23.32
CA ILE A 154 4.88 -12.72 24.28
C ILE A 154 3.44 -12.35 24.66
N VAL A 155 3.20 -11.11 25.11
CA VAL A 155 1.88 -10.62 25.49
C VAL A 155 0.89 -10.73 24.32
N GLY A 156 1.34 -10.43 23.10
CA GLY A 156 0.53 -10.53 21.89
C GLY A 156 0.20 -11.96 21.45
N LEU A 157 0.86 -12.98 21.99
CA LEU A 157 0.61 -14.40 21.72
C LEU A 157 -0.27 -15.05 22.81
N VAL A 158 -0.30 -14.51 24.04
CA VAL A 158 -1.10 -15.03 25.15
C VAL A 158 -2.57 -15.27 24.79
N PRO A 159 -3.30 -14.35 24.12
CA PRO A 159 -4.70 -14.59 23.76
C PRO A 159 -4.90 -15.80 22.83
N TYR A 160 -3.94 -16.07 21.93
CA TYR A 160 -4.01 -17.22 21.03
C TYR A 160 -3.75 -18.52 21.77
N LEU A 161 -2.84 -18.51 22.75
CA LEU A 161 -2.59 -19.66 23.63
C LEU A 161 -3.82 -19.97 24.49
N VAL A 162 -4.46 -18.95 25.07
CA VAL A 162 -5.72 -19.11 25.81
C VAL A 162 -6.79 -19.72 24.91
N LEU A 163 -6.97 -19.18 23.70
CA LEU A 163 -7.95 -19.70 22.76
C LEU A 163 -7.68 -21.16 22.36
N TYR A 164 -6.41 -21.52 22.18
CA TYR A 164 -5.99 -22.89 21.93
C TYR A 164 -6.32 -23.83 23.09
N VAL A 165 -6.05 -23.42 24.33
CA VAL A 165 -6.42 -24.20 25.54
C VAL A 165 -7.94 -24.39 25.63
N VAL A 166 -8.74 -23.37 25.30
CA VAL A 166 -10.20 -23.48 25.28
C VAL A 166 -10.65 -24.48 24.21
N VAL A 167 -10.12 -24.42 22.99
CA VAL A 167 -10.41 -25.39 21.93
C VAL A 167 -10.06 -26.81 22.37
N LEU A 168 -8.88 -27.00 22.97
CA LEU A 168 -8.44 -28.28 23.51
C LEU A 168 -9.39 -28.82 24.59
N ALA A 169 -9.81 -27.97 25.52
CA ALA A 169 -10.74 -28.35 26.59
C ALA A 169 -12.12 -28.74 26.05
N VAL A 170 -12.63 -28.04 25.04
CA VAL A 170 -13.92 -28.33 24.39
C VAL A 170 -13.85 -29.64 23.61
N ALA A 171 -12.77 -29.85 22.85
CA ALA A 171 -12.55 -31.01 22.00
C ALA A 171 -12.02 -32.25 22.74
N TRP A 172 -11.74 -32.14 24.04
CA TRP A 172 -11.01 -33.17 24.79
C TRP A 172 -11.63 -34.58 24.67
N LYS A 173 -12.96 -34.65 24.70
CA LYS A 173 -13.70 -35.92 24.69
C LYS A 173 -13.82 -36.55 23.30
N THR A 174 -13.66 -35.79 22.22
CA THR A 174 -13.93 -36.29 20.86
C THR A 174 -12.70 -36.84 20.16
N SER A 175 -11.55 -36.16 20.30
CA SER A 175 -10.36 -36.46 19.48
C SER A 175 -9.10 -36.76 20.26
N GLY A 176 -9.15 -36.66 21.59
CA GLY A 176 -7.98 -36.78 22.46
C GLY A 176 -7.02 -35.60 22.32
N PRO A 177 -6.34 -35.19 23.41
CA PRO A 177 -5.43 -34.06 23.37
C PRO A 177 -4.19 -34.30 22.50
N GLU A 178 -3.75 -35.55 22.35
CA GLU A 178 -2.53 -35.92 21.65
C GLU A 178 -2.62 -35.59 20.16
N LEU A 179 -3.73 -35.96 19.52
CA LEU A 179 -3.94 -35.70 18.09
C LEU A 179 -3.95 -34.19 17.80
N ILE A 180 -4.63 -33.42 18.65
CA ILE A 180 -4.71 -31.95 18.54
C ILE A 180 -3.31 -31.33 18.64
N LEU A 181 -2.52 -31.75 19.63
CA LEU A 181 -1.16 -31.26 19.83
C LEU A 181 -0.22 -31.61 18.66
N VAL A 182 -0.27 -32.84 18.17
CA VAL A 182 0.56 -33.30 17.04
C VAL A 182 0.22 -32.50 15.78
N VAL A 183 -1.06 -32.30 15.48
CA VAL A 183 -1.46 -31.56 14.29
C VAL A 183 -1.10 -30.08 14.39
N ALA A 184 -1.31 -29.46 15.56
CA ALA A 184 -0.90 -28.08 15.77
C ALA A 184 0.62 -27.92 15.59
N ALA A 185 1.42 -28.83 16.14
CA ALA A 185 2.87 -28.83 15.97
C ALA A 185 3.26 -28.98 14.49
N ALA A 186 2.64 -29.91 13.76
CA ALA A 186 2.87 -30.10 12.32
C ALA A 186 2.50 -28.84 11.51
N ALA A 187 1.37 -28.20 11.80
CA ALA A 187 0.94 -26.97 11.15
C ALA A 187 1.93 -25.80 11.40
N VAL A 188 2.43 -25.68 12.64
CA VAL A 188 3.46 -24.69 12.99
C VAL A 188 4.74 -24.95 12.20
N LEU A 189 5.24 -26.20 12.18
CA LEU A 189 6.46 -26.58 11.46
C LEU A 189 6.33 -26.34 9.95
N LEU A 190 5.24 -26.77 9.33
CA LEU A 190 4.98 -26.54 7.90
C LEU A 190 4.94 -25.04 7.58
N ARG A 191 4.32 -24.25 8.45
CA ARG A 191 4.24 -22.81 8.26
C ARG A 191 5.59 -22.13 8.43
N LEU A 192 6.41 -22.55 9.39
CA LEU A 192 7.79 -22.05 9.54
C LEU A 192 8.63 -22.35 8.29
N ALA A 193 8.50 -23.56 7.73
CA ALA A 193 9.18 -23.95 6.50
C ALA A 193 8.74 -23.12 5.27
N THR A 194 7.44 -22.80 5.17
CA THR A 194 6.87 -22.11 4.00
C THR A 194 6.80 -20.58 4.14
N ALA A 195 6.87 -20.04 5.36
CA ALA A 195 6.70 -18.61 5.63
C ALA A 195 7.69 -17.76 4.85
N GLY A 196 8.95 -18.21 4.75
CA GLY A 196 9.95 -17.44 4.05
C GLY A 196 9.78 -17.41 2.54
N LEU A 197 9.34 -18.53 1.95
CA LEU A 197 9.04 -18.60 0.52
C LEU A 197 7.87 -17.70 0.16
N VAL A 198 6.77 -17.77 0.93
CA VAL A 198 5.58 -16.94 0.71
C VAL A 198 5.89 -15.46 0.90
N ALA A 199 6.63 -15.10 1.95
CA ALA A 199 7.00 -13.71 2.20
C ALA A 199 7.90 -13.15 1.11
N ARG A 200 8.92 -13.92 0.66
CA ARG A 200 9.81 -13.53 -0.42
C ARG A 200 9.07 -13.38 -1.76
N GLY A 201 8.15 -14.30 -2.08
CA GLY A 201 7.36 -14.23 -3.31
C GLY A 201 6.34 -13.09 -3.32
N ARG A 202 5.78 -12.71 -2.15
CA ARG A 202 4.93 -11.51 -2.04
C ARG A 202 5.75 -10.23 -2.20
N LEU A 203 6.84 -10.11 -1.43
CA LEU A 203 7.71 -8.94 -1.50
C LEU A 203 8.28 -8.75 -2.90
N GLY A 204 8.73 -9.82 -3.56
CA GLY A 204 9.23 -9.75 -4.93
C GLY A 204 8.18 -9.23 -5.91
N ARG A 205 6.91 -9.67 -5.79
CA ARG A 205 5.84 -9.18 -6.67
C ARG A 205 5.41 -7.75 -6.35
N GLU A 206 5.42 -7.36 -5.08
CA GLU A 206 4.99 -6.03 -4.65
C GLU A 206 6.08 -4.97 -4.82
N VAL A 207 7.36 -5.35 -4.86
CA VAL A 207 8.49 -4.41 -5.00
C VAL A 207 9.09 -4.41 -6.41
N ALA A 208 8.87 -5.47 -7.21
CA ALA A 208 9.40 -5.51 -8.57
C ALA A 208 8.77 -4.41 -9.45
N GLY A 209 9.63 -3.65 -10.15
CA GLY A 209 9.21 -2.62 -11.09
C GLY A 209 8.83 -1.29 -10.46
N LEU A 210 8.93 -1.14 -9.13
CA LEU A 210 8.53 0.10 -8.48
C LEU A 210 9.61 1.18 -8.60
N PRO A 211 9.22 2.43 -8.93
CA PRO A 211 10.12 3.57 -8.77
C PRO A 211 10.51 3.68 -7.29
N ALA A 212 11.81 3.86 -7.05
CA ALA A 212 12.40 3.78 -5.72
C ALA A 212 13.16 5.07 -5.41
N VAL A 213 12.78 5.76 -4.34
CA VAL A 213 13.61 6.81 -3.76
C VAL A 213 14.66 6.12 -2.90
N GLN A 214 15.83 5.91 -3.50
CA GLN A 214 16.92 5.27 -2.78
C GLN A 214 17.68 6.32 -1.95
N PHE A 215 17.67 6.10 -0.65
CA PHE A 215 18.51 6.83 0.29
C PHE A 215 19.87 6.14 0.38
N ARG A 216 20.95 6.93 0.51
CA ARG A 216 22.28 6.35 0.70
C ARG A 216 22.34 5.74 2.09
N ALA A 217 22.94 4.55 2.21
CA ALA A 217 23.05 3.85 3.49
C ALA A 217 23.71 4.67 4.62
N GLY A 218 24.59 5.62 4.26
CA GLY A 218 25.21 6.54 5.22
C GLY A 218 24.22 7.53 5.85
N GLU A 219 23.28 8.06 5.08
CA GLU A 219 22.27 9.03 5.56
C GLU A 219 21.30 8.39 6.55
N LEU A 220 20.92 7.13 6.30
CA LEU A 220 19.98 6.39 7.13
C LEU A 220 20.63 5.73 8.35
N ARG A 221 21.95 5.88 8.58
CA ARG A 221 22.67 5.02 9.53
C ARG A 221 22.06 4.99 10.95
N PRO A 222 21.69 6.13 11.58
CA PRO A 222 21.05 6.12 12.90
C PRO A 222 19.74 5.34 12.91
N LEU A 223 18.93 5.48 11.85
CA LEU A 223 17.67 4.77 11.65
C LEU A 223 17.90 3.28 11.43
N LEU A 224 18.85 2.90 10.58
CA LEU A 224 19.23 1.51 10.34
C LEU A 224 19.69 0.82 11.62
N ASP A 225 20.54 1.47 12.42
CA ASP A 225 21.03 0.90 13.68
C ASP A 225 19.90 0.76 14.71
N ARG A 226 19.01 1.76 14.82
CA ARG A 226 17.83 1.68 15.71
C ARG A 226 16.88 0.56 15.31
N LEU A 227 16.64 0.41 14.01
CA LEU A 227 15.74 -0.61 13.45
C LEU A 227 16.41 -1.98 13.28
N GLU A 228 17.72 -2.11 13.50
CA GLU A 228 18.51 -3.31 13.18
C GLU A 228 18.39 -3.76 11.73
N LEU A 229 18.39 -2.79 10.83
CA LEU A 229 18.40 -3.00 9.41
C LEU A 229 19.82 -2.78 8.90
N ARG A 230 20.20 -3.55 7.88
CA ARG A 230 21.35 -3.27 7.02
C ARG A 230 20.96 -2.37 5.86
N GLU A 231 19.69 -2.39 5.49
CA GLU A 231 19.16 -1.73 4.31
C GLU A 231 17.70 -1.37 4.57
N LEU A 232 17.33 -0.16 4.19
CA LEU A 232 15.98 0.36 4.23
C LEU A 232 15.72 1.05 2.91
N THR A 233 14.70 0.60 2.19
CA THR A 233 14.28 1.20 0.93
C THR A 233 12.94 1.89 1.14
N ILE A 234 12.84 3.15 0.72
CA ILE A 234 11.57 3.88 0.74
C ILE A 234 11.13 4.02 -0.71
N LEU A 235 9.96 3.49 -1.04
CA LEU A 235 9.41 3.43 -2.38
C LEU A 235 8.23 4.39 -2.43
N LEU A 236 8.26 5.31 -3.38
CA LEU A 236 7.09 6.13 -3.69
C LEU A 236 6.38 5.47 -4.86
N HIS A 237 5.12 5.09 -4.68
CA HIS A 237 4.39 4.35 -5.68
C HIS A 237 3.14 5.12 -6.15
N PRO A 238 3.05 5.44 -7.45
CA PRO A 238 1.92 6.21 -7.99
C PRO A 238 0.58 5.48 -8.04
N SER A 239 0.55 4.14 -7.93
CA SER A 239 -0.68 3.34 -8.03
C SER A 239 -1.01 2.53 -6.79
N VAL A 240 -0.15 2.55 -5.77
CA VAL A 240 -0.53 2.00 -4.47
C VAL A 240 -1.43 2.98 -3.76
N THR A 241 -2.61 2.50 -3.36
CA THR A 241 -3.60 3.27 -2.60
C THR A 241 -3.44 3.14 -1.08
N VAL A 242 -2.49 2.31 -0.62
CA VAL A 242 -2.31 1.99 0.80
C VAL A 242 -0.83 1.89 1.13
N ASP A 243 -0.37 2.74 2.04
CA ASP A 243 1.01 2.72 2.55
C ASP A 243 1.28 1.45 3.36
N ARG A 244 2.50 0.92 3.23
CA ARG A 244 2.87 -0.34 3.88
C ARG A 244 4.35 -0.41 4.18
N CYS A 245 4.69 -1.04 5.29
CA CYS A 245 6.05 -1.50 5.55
C CYS A 245 6.20 -3.03 5.51
N TYR A 246 7.39 -3.43 5.06
CA TYR A 246 7.83 -4.81 5.05
C TYR A 246 9.19 -4.95 5.71
N ARG A 247 9.38 -6.08 6.39
CA ARG A 247 10.68 -6.45 6.95
C ARG A 247 11.00 -7.89 6.58
N TRP A 248 12.18 -8.09 6.02
CA TRP A 248 12.72 -9.40 5.71
C TRP A 248 14.15 -9.51 6.25
N GLY A 249 14.32 -10.21 7.37
CA GLY A 249 15.59 -10.30 8.08
C GLY A 249 16.11 -8.93 8.50
N ARG A 250 17.23 -8.51 7.91
CA ARG A 250 17.87 -7.20 8.12
C ARG A 250 17.59 -6.19 6.99
N ARG A 251 16.57 -6.42 6.18
CA ARG A 251 16.12 -5.49 5.15
C ARG A 251 14.72 -4.99 5.46
N GLY A 252 14.48 -3.70 5.24
CA GLY A 252 13.19 -3.05 5.42
C GLY A 252 12.77 -2.34 4.15
N TRP A 253 11.47 -2.29 3.91
CA TRP A 253 10.86 -1.51 2.85
C TRP A 253 9.71 -0.71 3.46
N VAL A 254 9.58 0.55 3.05
CA VAL A 254 8.40 1.37 3.27
C VAL A 254 7.90 1.80 1.91
N ILE A 255 6.64 1.50 1.62
CA ILE A 255 5.97 1.86 0.38
C ILE A 255 4.98 2.95 0.74
N LEU A 256 5.15 4.11 0.12
CA LEU A 256 4.31 5.29 0.29
C LEU A 256 3.50 5.51 -0.98
N SER A 257 2.24 5.84 -0.81
CA SER A 257 1.35 6.22 -1.90
C SER A 257 1.68 7.65 -2.37
N ALA A 258 1.56 7.91 -3.67
CA ALA A 258 1.75 9.26 -4.22
C ALA A 258 0.83 10.31 -3.58
N PRO A 259 -0.45 10.02 -3.31
CA PRO A 259 -1.31 10.94 -2.56
C PRO A 259 -0.73 11.33 -1.20
N VAL A 260 -0.18 10.39 -0.42
CA VAL A 260 0.43 10.73 0.88
C VAL A 260 1.62 11.66 0.72
N ALA A 261 2.44 11.47 -0.31
CA ALA A 261 3.59 12.33 -0.55
C ALA A 261 3.23 13.77 -0.98
N ALA A 262 2.03 13.99 -1.51
CA ALA A 262 1.55 15.33 -1.86
C ALA A 262 1.10 16.18 -0.65
N HIS A 263 1.00 15.57 0.54
CA HIS A 263 0.51 16.20 1.76
C HIS A 263 1.59 16.10 2.87
N PRO A 264 2.42 17.13 3.09
CA PRO A 264 3.61 17.03 3.95
C PRO A 264 3.34 16.56 5.39
N ASP A 265 2.27 17.04 6.04
CA ASP A 265 1.94 16.63 7.41
C ASP A 265 1.43 15.18 7.47
N THR A 266 0.62 14.79 6.50
CA THR A 266 0.20 13.39 6.31
C THR A 266 1.40 12.48 6.02
N LEU A 267 2.33 12.89 5.15
CA LEU A 267 3.56 12.16 4.84
C LEU A 267 4.40 11.92 6.09
N ARG A 268 4.63 12.96 6.89
CA ARG A 268 5.36 12.84 8.16
C ARG A 268 4.68 11.85 9.09
N PHE A 269 3.36 11.96 9.25
CA PHE A 269 2.57 11.06 10.09
C PHE A 269 2.69 9.59 9.62
N VAL A 270 2.42 9.32 8.34
CA VAL A 270 2.46 7.97 7.76
C VAL A 270 3.86 7.39 7.84
N LEU A 271 4.90 8.17 7.54
CA LEU A 271 6.28 7.70 7.62
C LEU A 271 6.63 7.29 9.05
N TRP A 272 6.30 8.10 10.06
CA TRP A 272 6.49 7.73 11.46
C TRP A 272 5.72 6.47 11.86
N HIS A 273 4.47 6.36 11.39
CA HIS A 273 3.62 5.19 11.64
C HIS A 273 4.25 3.90 11.07
N GLU A 274 4.69 3.93 9.81
CA GLU A 274 5.33 2.78 9.16
C GLU A 274 6.69 2.43 9.79
N MET A 275 7.48 3.44 10.18
CA MET A 275 8.74 3.22 10.89
C MET A 275 8.51 2.63 12.29
N ALA A 276 7.41 3.00 12.96
CA ALA A 276 7.03 2.38 14.22
C ALA A 276 6.72 0.89 14.03
N HIS A 277 6.01 0.48 12.97
CA HIS A 277 5.80 -0.93 12.66
C HIS A 277 7.12 -1.69 12.43
N LEU A 278 8.07 -1.10 11.70
CA LEU A 278 9.40 -1.69 11.49
C LEU A 278 10.18 -1.85 12.80
N ALA A 279 10.17 -0.83 13.66
CA ALA A 279 10.84 -0.83 14.95
C ALA A 279 10.26 -1.90 15.90
N ARG A 280 8.93 -2.03 15.88
CA ARG A 280 8.19 -3.01 16.67
C ARG A 280 8.27 -4.43 16.15
N ARG A 281 8.76 -4.62 14.93
CA ARG A 281 8.82 -5.91 14.22
C ARG A 281 7.43 -6.54 14.10
N ASP A 282 6.42 -5.74 13.76
CA ASP A 282 5.05 -6.23 13.67
C ASP A 282 4.86 -7.25 12.53
N GLY A 283 5.70 -7.23 11.48
CA GLY A 283 5.68 -8.23 10.40
C GLY A 283 5.85 -9.68 10.88
N PRO A 284 6.98 -10.04 11.53
CA PRO A 284 7.17 -11.35 12.15
C PRO A 284 6.06 -11.76 13.12
N ILE A 285 5.59 -10.82 13.97
CA ILE A 285 4.51 -11.09 14.94
C ILE A 285 3.21 -11.45 14.22
N ARG A 286 2.83 -10.70 13.18
CA ARG A 286 1.67 -11.02 12.32
C ARG A 286 1.82 -12.42 11.69
N GLY A 287 3.03 -12.75 11.23
CA GLY A 287 3.36 -14.08 10.73
C GLY A 287 3.11 -15.19 11.76
N MET A 288 3.59 -15.02 12.99
CA MET A 288 3.39 -15.98 14.08
C MET A 288 1.92 -16.13 14.48
N ARG A 289 1.17 -15.01 14.58
CA ARG A 289 -0.27 -15.04 14.87
C ARG A 289 -1.06 -15.79 13.79
N ALA A 290 -0.76 -15.54 12.51
CA ALA A 290 -1.36 -16.28 11.41
C ALA A 290 -1.07 -17.79 11.50
N THR A 291 0.15 -18.17 11.88
CA THR A 291 0.50 -19.59 12.13
C THR A 291 -0.34 -20.19 13.25
N LEU A 292 -0.49 -19.49 14.38
CA LEU A 292 -1.29 -19.98 15.51
C LEU A 292 -2.78 -20.11 15.15
N LEU A 293 -3.34 -19.18 14.37
CA LEU A 293 -4.71 -19.28 13.90
C LEU A 293 -4.94 -20.47 12.98
N ILE A 294 -3.98 -20.75 12.08
CA ILE A 294 -4.05 -21.94 11.21
C ILE A 294 -3.99 -23.20 12.07
N ALA A 295 -3.04 -23.28 13.02
CA ALA A 295 -2.92 -24.43 13.92
C ALA A 295 -4.21 -24.64 14.74
N LEU A 296 -4.79 -23.55 15.27
CA LEU A 296 -6.05 -23.54 16.00
C LEU A 296 -7.23 -24.00 15.12
N GLY A 297 -7.35 -23.46 13.92
CA GLY A 297 -8.42 -23.81 12.97
C GLY A 297 -8.33 -25.28 12.55
N THR A 298 -7.13 -25.77 12.25
CA THR A 298 -6.92 -27.18 11.91
C THR A 298 -7.26 -28.09 13.09
N ALA A 299 -6.80 -27.77 14.30
CA ALA A 299 -7.14 -28.52 15.52
C ALA A 299 -8.65 -28.56 15.76
N ALA A 300 -9.34 -27.43 15.60
CA ALA A 300 -10.78 -27.34 15.76
C ALA A 300 -11.54 -28.16 14.71
N VAL A 301 -11.14 -28.11 13.43
CA VAL A 301 -11.79 -28.90 12.36
C VAL A 301 -11.61 -30.40 12.58
N LEU A 302 -10.39 -30.84 12.92
CA LEU A 302 -10.11 -32.26 13.18
C LEU A 302 -10.74 -32.77 14.47
N SER A 303 -11.16 -31.88 15.36
CA SER A 303 -11.91 -32.28 16.55
C SER A 303 -13.30 -32.83 16.25
N PHE A 304 -13.82 -32.52 15.06
CA PHE A 304 -15.21 -32.73 14.65
C PHE A 304 -16.26 -32.18 15.64
N ASP A 305 -15.87 -31.26 16.54
CA ASP A 305 -16.77 -30.59 17.48
C ASP A 305 -17.12 -29.19 16.98
N VAL A 306 -18.40 -28.97 16.68
CA VAL A 306 -18.93 -27.67 16.19
C VAL A 306 -18.62 -26.53 17.16
N ARG A 307 -18.59 -26.80 18.47
CA ARG A 307 -18.29 -25.78 19.49
C ARG A 307 -16.83 -25.36 19.41
N ALA A 308 -15.91 -26.31 19.21
CA ALA A 308 -14.49 -26.02 19.03
C ALA A 308 -14.26 -25.18 17.76
N ILE A 309 -14.96 -25.51 16.67
CA ILE A 309 -14.93 -24.73 15.42
C ILE A 309 -15.45 -23.31 15.65
N LEU A 310 -16.58 -23.15 16.33
CA LEU A 310 -17.16 -21.84 16.61
C LEU A 310 -16.22 -20.98 17.48
N VAL A 311 -15.63 -21.57 18.52
CA VAL A 311 -14.63 -20.90 19.37
C VAL A 311 -13.43 -20.47 18.53
N ALA A 312 -12.89 -21.35 17.67
CA ALA A 312 -11.75 -21.03 16.83
C ALA A 312 -12.04 -19.90 15.83
N VAL A 313 -13.21 -19.91 15.18
CA VAL A 313 -13.60 -18.91 14.18
C VAL A 313 -13.89 -17.56 14.85
N VAL A 314 -14.82 -17.52 15.82
CA VAL A 314 -15.27 -16.27 16.45
C VAL A 314 -14.17 -15.71 17.34
N GLY A 315 -13.58 -16.55 18.20
CA GLY A 315 -12.48 -16.14 19.06
C GLY A 315 -11.26 -15.74 18.26
N GLY A 316 -10.95 -16.47 17.18
CA GLY A 316 -9.83 -16.15 16.29
C GLY A 316 -10.03 -14.80 15.62
N LEU A 317 -11.23 -14.52 15.09
CA LEU A 317 -11.56 -13.23 14.49
C LEU A 317 -11.42 -12.08 15.49
N LEU A 318 -12.02 -12.20 16.67
CA LEU A 318 -11.98 -11.17 17.71
C LEU A 318 -10.55 -10.88 18.19
N VAL A 319 -9.78 -11.93 18.52
CA VAL A 319 -8.39 -11.78 18.98
C VAL A 319 -7.50 -11.19 17.88
N THR A 320 -7.73 -11.56 16.62
CA THR A 320 -6.97 -11.04 15.48
C THR A 320 -7.26 -9.57 15.25
N SER A 321 -8.54 -9.20 15.14
CA SER A 321 -8.94 -7.80 14.92
C SER A 321 -8.53 -6.90 16.08
N ALA A 322 -8.79 -7.30 17.33
CA ALA A 322 -8.35 -6.53 18.49
C ALA A 322 -6.81 -6.38 18.54
N GLY A 323 -6.09 -7.46 18.21
CA GLY A 323 -4.63 -7.45 18.16
C GLY A 323 -4.06 -6.54 17.07
N HIS A 324 -4.72 -6.46 15.90
CA HIS A 324 -4.38 -5.52 14.83
C HIS A 324 -4.70 -4.09 15.24
N TRP A 325 -5.92 -3.83 15.70
CA TRP A 325 -6.34 -2.49 16.12
C TRP A 325 -5.43 -1.92 17.20
N TRP A 326 -5.07 -2.71 18.20
CA TRP A 326 -4.13 -2.29 19.23
C TRP A 326 -2.74 -1.93 18.66
N GLN A 327 -2.27 -2.68 17.66
CA GLN A 327 -1.01 -2.39 16.98
C GLN A 327 -1.07 -1.05 16.25
N GLU A 328 -2.09 -0.86 15.41
CA GLU A 328 -2.33 0.36 14.64
C GLU A 328 -2.46 1.59 15.56
N ILE A 329 -3.35 1.55 16.56
CA ILE A 329 -3.54 2.65 17.54
C ILE A 329 -2.23 2.98 18.26
N SER A 330 -1.41 1.97 18.57
CA SER A 330 -0.13 2.21 19.25
C SER A 330 0.91 2.83 18.31
N CYS A 331 0.89 2.52 17.01
CA CYS A 331 1.73 3.20 16.02
C CYS A 331 1.26 4.63 15.78
N ASP A 332 -0.06 4.84 15.69
CA ASP A 332 -0.66 6.17 15.57
C ASP A 332 -0.29 7.07 16.73
N ARG A 333 -0.34 6.57 17.97
CA ARG A 333 0.08 7.36 19.15
C ARG A 333 1.54 7.81 19.05
N LEU A 334 2.43 6.94 18.57
CA LEU A 334 3.84 7.29 18.38
C LEU A 334 4.01 8.34 17.28
N ALA A 335 3.29 8.18 16.17
CA ALA A 335 3.34 9.12 15.06
C ALA A 335 2.75 10.49 15.43
N VAL A 336 1.57 10.53 16.07
CA VAL A 336 0.91 11.76 16.54
C VAL A 336 1.75 12.48 17.59
N ALA A 337 2.39 11.75 18.50
CA ALA A 337 3.26 12.37 19.51
C ALA A 337 4.46 13.12 18.89
N ARG A 338 4.84 12.78 17.65
CA ARG A 338 5.98 13.38 16.93
C ARG A 338 5.53 14.45 15.94
N THR A 339 4.49 14.15 15.19
CA THR A 339 4.04 14.97 14.06
C THR A 339 2.89 15.91 14.41
N GLY A 340 2.31 15.75 15.60
CA GLY A 340 1.12 16.47 16.03
C GLY A 340 -0.19 15.85 15.51
N PRO A 341 -1.33 16.45 15.86
CA PRO A 341 -2.65 15.94 15.50
C PRO A 341 -3.05 16.22 14.05
N GLY A 342 -2.42 17.18 13.36
CA GLY A 342 -2.81 17.61 12.01
C GLY A 342 -2.68 16.49 10.97
N GLY A 343 -1.52 15.83 10.92
CA GLY A 343 -1.24 14.80 9.91
C GLY A 343 -2.18 13.59 9.97
N ILE A 344 -2.62 13.15 11.16
CA ILE A 344 -3.60 12.05 11.27
C ILE A 344 -5.02 12.48 10.91
N GLN A 345 -5.39 13.74 11.14
CA GLN A 345 -6.71 14.27 10.76
C GLN A 345 -6.81 14.36 9.25
N GLU A 346 -5.84 15.02 8.62
CA GLU A 346 -5.74 15.11 7.17
C GLU A 346 -5.69 13.72 6.52
N TRP A 347 -4.89 12.81 7.06
CA TRP A 347 -4.84 11.43 6.56
C TRP A 347 -6.21 10.72 6.62
N VAL A 348 -6.97 10.88 7.71
CA VAL A 348 -8.31 10.29 7.82
C VAL A 348 -9.29 10.93 6.83
N ASP A 349 -9.23 12.24 6.66
CA ASP A 349 -10.15 12.98 5.79
C ASP A 349 -9.92 12.64 4.31
N VAL A 350 -8.66 12.45 3.91
CA VAL A 350 -8.28 12.12 2.52
C VAL A 350 -8.42 10.63 2.22
N PHE A 351 -8.07 9.73 3.16
CA PHE A 351 -7.89 8.30 2.90
C PHE A 351 -8.92 7.37 3.55
N GLN A 352 -10.15 7.87 3.81
CA GLN A 352 -11.19 7.13 4.56
C GLN A 352 -11.25 5.63 4.21
N PRO A 353 -10.95 4.73 5.17
CA PRO A 353 -11.01 3.29 4.91
C PRO A 353 -12.47 2.83 4.83
N SER A 354 -13.02 2.74 3.62
CA SER A 354 -14.44 2.43 3.39
C SER A 354 -14.77 0.94 3.23
N SER A 355 -13.80 0.02 3.32
CA SER A 355 -14.05 -1.41 3.12
C SER A 355 -14.27 -2.20 4.42
N VAL A 356 -15.20 -3.17 4.39
CA VAL A 356 -15.44 -4.14 5.49
C VAL A 356 -14.16 -4.92 5.84
N ARG A 357 -13.33 -5.23 4.83
CA ARG A 357 -12.02 -5.86 5.03
C ARG A 357 -11.04 -4.94 5.79
N GLY A 358 -11.18 -3.62 5.62
CA GLY A 358 -10.47 -2.60 6.38
C GLY A 358 -10.83 -2.67 7.86
N LEU A 359 -12.09 -2.86 8.23
CA LEU A 359 -12.51 -2.94 9.64
C LEU A 359 -11.87 -4.11 10.39
N LEU A 360 -11.58 -5.24 9.75
CA LEU A 360 -10.94 -6.37 10.43
C LEU A 360 -9.45 -6.16 10.70
N THR A 361 -8.80 -5.28 9.94
CA THR A 361 -7.35 -5.08 9.96
C THR A 361 -6.93 -3.72 10.51
N HIS A 362 -7.82 -2.73 10.47
CA HIS A 362 -7.59 -1.37 10.94
C HIS A 362 -8.72 -0.93 11.85
N PRO A 363 -8.42 -0.16 12.92
CA PRO A 363 -9.43 0.39 13.80
C PRO A 363 -10.31 1.40 13.04
N PRO A 364 -11.56 1.61 13.46
CA PRO A 364 -12.43 2.62 12.86
C PRO A 364 -11.77 4.01 12.87
N ALA A 365 -11.98 4.81 11.82
CA ALA A 365 -11.40 6.14 11.69
C ALA A 365 -11.65 7.04 12.92
N ALA A 366 -12.87 6.99 13.48
CA ALA A 366 -13.24 7.72 14.69
C ALA A 366 -12.38 7.38 15.93
N TRP A 367 -11.84 6.16 16.00
CA TRP A 367 -10.96 5.75 17.10
C TRP A 367 -9.54 6.27 16.88
N ARG A 368 -9.07 6.30 15.63
CA ARG A 368 -7.77 6.88 15.26
C ARG A 368 -7.76 8.39 15.51
N THR A 369 -8.79 9.13 15.07
CA THR A 369 -8.88 10.59 15.29
C THR A 369 -9.05 10.96 16.76
N ARG A 370 -9.58 10.08 17.62
CA ARG A 370 -9.61 10.31 19.07
C ARG A 370 -8.20 10.44 19.66
N ILE A 371 -7.19 9.77 19.08
CA ILE A 371 -5.79 9.89 19.52
C ILE A 371 -5.32 11.33 19.39
N ALA A 372 -5.63 11.97 18.25
CA ALA A 372 -5.30 13.37 17.98
C ALA A 372 -5.85 14.32 19.05
N ARG A 373 -7.07 14.07 19.53
CA ARG A 373 -7.72 14.92 20.56
C ARG A 373 -7.09 14.79 21.95
N THR A 374 -6.41 13.67 22.21
CA THR A 374 -5.79 13.39 23.52
C THR A 374 -4.29 13.64 23.53
N ALA A 375 -3.70 13.92 22.37
CA ALA A 375 -2.27 14.18 22.28
C ALA A 375 -1.96 15.59 22.80
N PRO A 376 -0.90 15.76 23.62
CA PRO A 376 -0.40 17.08 23.94
C PRO A 376 0.04 17.79 22.65
N ALA A 377 -0.11 19.13 22.61
CA ALA A 377 0.40 19.93 21.50
C ALA A 377 1.89 19.63 21.28
N ALA A 378 2.30 19.49 20.02
CA ALA A 378 3.67 19.16 19.68
C ALA A 378 4.61 20.27 20.19
N PRO A 379 5.75 19.93 20.81
CA PRO A 379 6.71 20.94 21.26
C PRO A 379 7.23 21.70 20.04
N GLY A 380 6.92 23.00 19.97
CA GLY A 380 7.35 23.89 18.89
C GLY A 380 6.27 24.32 17.89
N SER A 381 5.01 23.88 18.02
CA SER A 381 3.92 24.49 17.23
C SER A 381 3.50 25.81 17.89
N THR A 382 3.97 26.94 17.36
CA THR A 382 3.34 28.24 17.65
C THR A 382 1.99 28.27 16.94
N ALA A 383 0.92 28.41 17.72
CA ALA A 383 -0.46 28.49 17.24
C ALA A 383 -0.72 29.78 16.45
#